data_AF-A0A330HYQ0-F1
#
_entry.id   AF-A0A330HYQ0-F1
#
_cell.length_a   1.000
_cell.length_b   1.000
_cell.length_c   1.000
_cell.angle_alpha   90.00
_cell.angle_beta   90.00
_cell.angle_gamma   90.00
#
_symmetry.space_group_name_H-M   'P 1'
#
loop_
_entity.id
_entity.type
_entity.pdbx_description
1 polymer ?
#
loop_
_entity_poly.entity_id
_entity_poly.type
_entity_poly.pdbx_seq_one_letter_code
_entity_poly.pdbx_strand_id
1 'polypeptide(L)'
;MTCEVRAIPVYTAKDYPRIRQLPGADDMPATWEEWHADFEAAKAERLHRRDFTRAKVLIRPGKFKGWLAENSFSATEHARQLYAQERLDSKRAREEGRRELEKMLIASWQQLYIRPRRVAYHPPDHGSFGLIHAVIAGLFFAWLAHHWLG
;
A
#
# COMPACT_ATOMS: atom_id res chain seq x y z
N MET A 1 -4.33 22.55 5.61
CA MET A 1 -3.02 22.04 6.07
C MET A 1 -3.17 20.56 6.37
N THR A 2 -2.66 19.69 5.50
CA THR A 2 -2.59 18.26 5.81
C THR A 2 -1.61 18.11 6.97
N CYS A 3 -2.11 17.72 8.13
CA CYS A 3 -1.26 17.48 9.29
C CYS A 3 -0.34 16.29 8.94
N GLU A 4 0.94 16.58 8.70
CA GLU A 4 1.92 15.58 8.28
C GLU A 4 2.15 14.61 9.44
N VAL A 5 1.53 13.43 9.35
CA VAL A 5 1.70 12.42 10.39
C VAL A 5 3.07 11.78 10.24
N ARG A 6 3.84 11.80 11.32
CA ARG A 6 5.17 11.20 11.39
C ARG A 6 5.11 9.73 11.78
N ALA A 7 5.92 8.90 11.13
CA ALA A 7 6.10 7.52 11.55
C ALA A 7 6.86 7.45 12.88
N ILE A 8 6.54 6.43 13.69
CA ILE A 8 7.35 6.01 14.84
C ILE A 8 7.75 4.56 14.61
N PRO A 9 9.05 4.27 14.46
CA PRO A 9 9.57 2.91 14.43
C PRO A 9 9.15 2.13 15.68
N VAL A 10 8.56 0.95 15.49
CA VAL A 10 8.29 0.01 16.59
C VAL A 10 8.83 -1.37 16.26
N TYR A 11 9.16 -2.12 17.30
CA TYR A 11 9.77 -3.45 17.21
C TYR A 11 9.01 -4.44 18.09
N THR A 12 9.00 -5.70 17.69
CA THR A 12 8.55 -6.80 18.57
C THR A 12 9.72 -7.28 19.44
N ALA A 13 9.43 -7.86 20.60
CA ALA A 13 10.45 -8.47 21.46
C ALA A 13 11.33 -9.49 20.71
N LYS A 14 10.72 -10.27 19.82
CA LYS A 14 11.43 -11.25 18.98
C LYS A 14 12.34 -10.61 17.94
N ASP A 15 11.89 -9.51 17.34
CA ASP A 15 12.60 -8.88 16.21
C ASP A 15 13.69 -7.91 16.69
N TYR A 16 13.55 -7.33 17.89
CA TYR A 16 14.43 -6.30 18.42
C TYR A 16 15.93 -6.70 18.47
N PRO A 17 16.31 -7.88 19.00
CA PRO A 17 17.72 -8.28 19.01
C PRO A 17 18.31 -8.39 17.60
N ARG A 18 17.50 -8.76 16.60
CA ARG A 18 17.94 -8.89 15.21
C ARG A 18 18.17 -7.53 14.55
N ILE A 19 17.41 -6.51 14.95
CA ILE A 19 17.65 -5.12 14.53
C ILE A 19 18.95 -4.59 15.17
N ARG A 20 19.14 -4.83 16.48
CA ARG A 20 20.33 -4.39 17.22
C ARG A 20 21.64 -4.99 16.69
N GLN A 21 21.59 -6.18 16.11
CA GLN A 21 22.75 -6.82 15.46
C GLN A 21 23.14 -6.21 14.11
N LEU A 22 22.33 -5.29 13.56
CA LEU A 22 22.65 -4.63 12.30
C LEU A 22 23.72 -3.55 12.52
N PRO A 23 24.66 -3.35 11.58
CA PRO A 23 25.70 -2.32 11.71
C PRO A 23 25.09 -0.93 11.91
N GLY A 24 25.57 -0.19 12.91
CA GLY A 24 25.12 1.17 13.22
C GLY A 24 23.85 1.26 14.07
N ALA A 25 23.39 0.17 14.67
CA ALA A 25 22.28 0.14 15.62
C ALA A 25 22.73 0.31 17.10
N ASP A 26 23.94 0.79 17.32
CA ASP A 26 24.57 0.94 18.65
C ASP A 26 23.85 1.96 19.54
N ASP A 27 23.07 2.84 18.93
CA ASP A 27 22.25 3.86 19.58
C ASP A 27 20.98 3.30 20.26
N MET A 28 20.64 2.04 20.00
CA MET A 28 19.46 1.40 20.58
C MET A 28 19.69 1.00 22.06
N PRO A 29 18.65 1.00 22.92
CA PRO A 29 18.72 0.43 24.28
C PRO A 29 19.10 -1.05 24.31
N ALA A 30 19.81 -1.50 25.35
CA ALA A 30 20.43 -2.82 25.41
C ALA A 30 19.42 -3.96 25.25
N THR A 31 18.25 -3.78 25.86
CA THR A 31 17.16 -4.76 25.89
C THR A 31 15.91 -4.23 25.21
N TRP A 32 15.02 -5.14 24.81
CA TRP A 32 13.73 -4.74 24.27
C TRP A 32 12.86 -4.11 25.36
N GLU A 33 12.99 -4.61 26.60
CA GLU A 33 12.26 -4.14 27.77
C GLU A 33 12.57 -2.68 28.08
N GLU A 34 13.85 -2.29 28.06
CA GLU A 34 14.28 -0.89 28.20
C GLU A 34 13.67 -0.01 27.10
N TRP A 35 13.83 -0.42 25.84
CA TRP A 35 13.25 0.31 24.71
C TRP A 35 11.73 0.44 24.82
N HIS A 36 11.05 -0.63 25.23
CA HIS A 36 9.59 -0.65 25.33
C HIS A 36 9.09 0.24 26.48
N ALA A 37 9.82 0.28 27.61
CA ALA A 37 9.52 1.20 28.70
C ALA A 37 9.61 2.66 28.25
N ASP A 38 10.69 3.03 27.57
CA ASP A 38 10.87 4.38 27.01
C ASP A 38 9.78 4.72 25.99
N PHE A 39 9.44 3.76 25.13
CA PHE A 39 8.40 3.93 24.13
C PHE A 39 7.01 4.15 24.74
N GLU A 40 6.64 3.39 25.77
CA GLU A 40 5.36 3.53 26.46
C GLU A 40 5.31 4.82 27.30
N ALA A 41 6.42 5.23 27.93
CA ALA A 41 6.52 6.53 28.58
C ALA A 41 6.31 7.69 27.58
N ALA A 42 7.00 7.67 26.44
CA ALA A 42 6.83 8.66 25.40
C ALA A 42 5.41 8.65 24.78
N LYS A 43 4.76 7.49 24.74
CA LYS A 43 3.37 7.36 24.29
C LYS A 43 2.38 7.95 25.29
N ALA A 44 2.56 7.70 26.58
CA ALA A 44 1.74 8.29 27.63
C ALA A 44 1.84 9.81 27.60
N GLU A 45 3.04 10.34 27.41
CA GLU A 45 3.28 11.77 27.27
C GLU A 45 2.59 12.39 26.03
N ARG A 46 2.66 11.72 24.87
CA ARG A 46 1.93 12.17 23.67
C ARG A 46 0.42 12.18 23.90
N LEU A 47 -0.11 11.15 24.58
CA LEU A 47 -1.53 11.09 24.90
C LEU A 47 -1.94 12.22 25.84
N HIS A 48 -1.12 12.52 26.84
CA HIS A 48 -1.33 13.65 27.75
C HIS A 48 -1.42 14.98 27.00
N ARG A 49 -0.53 15.20 26.02
CA ARG A 49 -0.54 16.38 25.15
C ARG A 49 -1.58 16.37 24.03
N ARG A 50 -2.37 15.29 23.89
CA ARG A 50 -3.30 15.07 22.77
C ARG A 50 -2.62 15.15 21.39
N ASP A 51 -1.35 14.72 21.30
CA ASP A 51 -0.61 14.66 20.05
C ASP A 51 -0.93 13.36 19.30
N PHE A 52 -1.80 13.47 18.29
CA PHE A 52 -2.20 12.38 17.40
C PHE A 52 -1.51 12.42 16.03
N THR A 53 -0.47 13.24 15.88
CA THR A 53 0.25 13.43 14.61
C THR A 53 1.29 12.34 14.34
N ARG A 54 1.21 11.19 15.03
CA ARG A 54 2.19 10.12 14.89
C ARG A 54 1.57 8.75 14.72
N ALA A 55 2.12 7.96 13.81
CA ALA A 55 1.67 6.60 13.50
C ALA A 55 2.77 5.57 13.77
N LYS A 56 2.41 4.48 14.46
CA LYS A 56 3.34 3.37 14.71
C LYS A 56 3.59 2.59 13.42
N VAL A 57 4.85 2.27 13.14
CA VAL A 57 5.25 1.47 11.98
C VAL A 57 6.18 0.35 12.44
N LEU A 58 5.73 -0.89 12.26
CA LEU A 58 6.49 -2.07 12.65
C LEU A 58 7.65 -2.32 11.69
N ILE A 59 8.87 -2.25 12.19
CA ILE A 59 10.09 -2.60 11.44
C ILE A 59 10.30 -4.11 11.51
N ARG A 60 10.35 -4.74 10.33
CA ARG A 60 10.66 -6.16 10.18
C ARG A 60 12.13 -6.34 9.78
N PRO A 61 12.94 -7.12 10.52
CA PRO A 61 14.38 -7.19 10.30
C PRO A 61 14.79 -7.54 8.88
N GLY A 62 14.16 -8.55 8.26
CA GLY A 62 14.52 -8.98 6.91
C GLY A 62 14.28 -7.90 5.85
N LYS A 63 13.12 -7.23 5.91
CA LYS A 63 12.78 -6.15 4.96
C LYS A 63 13.65 -4.91 5.17
N PHE A 64 13.90 -4.57 6.44
CA PHE A 64 14.74 -3.43 6.77
C PHE A 64 16.20 -3.66 6.36
N LYS A 65 16.74 -4.86 6.59
CA LYS A 65 18.09 -5.23 6.15
C LYS A 65 18.24 -5.14 4.63
N GLY A 66 17.26 -5.61 3.87
CA GLY A 66 17.25 -5.48 2.40
C GLY A 66 17.28 -4.02 1.96
N TRP A 67 16.38 -3.20 2.53
CA TRP A 67 16.33 -1.77 2.24
C TRP A 67 17.62 -1.02 2.61
N LEU A 68 18.24 -1.35 3.74
CA LEU A 68 19.55 -0.78 4.11
C LEU A 68 20.63 -1.12 3.07
N ALA A 69 20.66 -2.36 2.59
CA ALA A 69 21.63 -2.78 1.58
C ALA A 69 21.40 -2.07 0.23
N GLU A 70 20.14 -1.97 -0.22
CA GLU A 70 19.76 -1.27 -1.44
C GLU A 70 20.17 0.21 -1.43
N ASN A 71 20.13 0.85 -0.25
CA ASN A 71 20.46 2.26 -0.09
C ASN A 71 21.89 2.52 0.44
N SER A 72 22.70 1.48 0.63
CA SER A 72 24.03 1.57 1.24
C SER A 72 24.04 2.29 2.60
N PHE A 73 23.02 2.05 3.41
CA PHE A 73 22.85 2.66 4.74
C PHE A 73 23.22 1.72 5.88
N SER A 74 23.64 2.31 6.99
CA SER A 74 23.72 1.65 8.29
C SER A 74 22.41 1.82 9.07
N ALA A 75 22.14 0.94 10.04
CA ALA A 75 20.91 0.86 10.81
C ALA A 75 20.77 1.94 11.90
N THR A 76 21.21 3.17 11.65
CA THR A 76 21.14 4.31 12.58
C THR A 76 19.70 4.69 12.93
N GLU A 77 19.50 5.48 13.99
CA GLU A 77 18.18 6.07 14.32
C GLU A 77 17.54 6.72 13.10
N HIS A 78 18.31 7.54 12.39
CA HIS A 78 17.85 8.26 11.22
C HIS A 78 17.38 7.31 10.11
N ALA A 79 18.15 6.25 9.80
CA ALA A 79 17.77 5.28 8.80
C ALA A 79 16.51 4.49 9.19
N ARG A 80 16.37 4.13 10.48
CA ARG A 80 15.16 3.47 10.99
C ARG A 80 13.94 4.39 10.86
N GLN A 81 14.10 5.68 11.15
CA GLN A 81 13.05 6.69 11.00
C GLN A 81 12.65 6.89 9.54
N LEU A 82 13.63 7.02 8.64
CA LEU A 82 13.41 7.19 7.20
C LEU A 82 12.65 6.00 6.61
N TYR A 83 13.12 4.78 6.89
CA TYR A 83 12.44 3.57 6.48
C TYR A 83 11.00 3.50 7.00
N ALA A 84 10.79 3.80 8.29
CA ALA A 84 9.45 3.80 8.88
C ALA A 84 8.52 4.82 8.19
N GLN A 85 9.03 6.00 7.82
CA GLN A 85 8.28 7.03 7.11
C GLN A 85 7.90 6.56 5.70
N GLU A 86 8.86 6.04 4.93
CA GLU A 86 8.59 5.50 3.59
C GLU A 86 7.54 4.38 3.61
N ARG A 87 7.57 3.52 4.64
CA ARG A 87 6.56 2.47 4.83
C ARG A 87 5.18 3.03 5.15
N LEU A 88 5.09 4.11 5.92
CA LEU A 88 3.84 4.80 6.21
C LEU A 88 3.26 5.44 4.94
N ASP A 89 4.09 6.16 4.20
CA ASP A 89 3.67 6.87 2.99
C ASP A 89 3.25 5.90 1.89
N SER A 90 4.01 4.81 1.72
CA SER A 90 3.63 3.71 0.84
C SER A 90 2.31 3.05 1.23
N LYS A 91 1.98 2.97 2.53
CA LYS A 91 0.68 2.43 2.98
C LYS A 91 -0.44 3.40 2.62
N ARG A 92 -0.23 4.69 2.83
CA ARG A 92 -1.20 5.74 2.49
C ARG A 92 -1.51 5.80 1.01
N ALA A 93 -0.50 5.78 0.16
CA ALA A 93 -0.68 5.77 -1.28
C ALA A 93 -1.55 4.58 -1.74
N ARG A 94 -1.35 3.39 -1.16
CA ARG A 94 -2.20 2.21 -1.44
C ARG A 94 -3.64 2.39 -0.96
N GLU A 95 -3.84 2.97 0.22
CA GLU A 95 -5.18 3.24 0.75
C GLU A 95 -5.93 4.29 -0.06
N GLU A 96 -5.22 5.32 -0.54
CA GLU A 96 -5.77 6.36 -1.41
C GLU A 96 -6.18 5.80 -2.76
N GLY A 97 -5.31 5.02 -3.42
CA GLY A 97 -5.65 4.34 -4.66
C GLY A 97 -6.84 3.40 -4.52
N ARG A 98 -6.97 2.69 -3.38
CA ARG A 98 -8.15 1.86 -3.11
C ARG A 98 -9.42 2.70 -2.96
N ARG A 99 -9.36 3.83 -2.24
CA ARG A 99 -10.51 4.74 -2.08
C ARG A 99 -10.95 5.35 -3.41
N GLU A 100 -10.00 5.70 -4.28
CA GLU A 100 -10.30 6.19 -5.62
C GLU A 100 -11.00 5.12 -6.46
N LEU A 101 -10.48 3.89 -6.45
CA LEU A 101 -11.11 2.77 -7.14
C LEU A 101 -12.53 2.51 -6.61
N GLU A 102 -12.73 2.51 -5.29
CA GLU A 102 -14.06 2.37 -4.68
C GLU A 102 -15.01 3.48 -5.13
N LYS A 103 -14.56 4.74 -5.16
CA LYS A 103 -15.36 5.87 -5.66
C LYS A 103 -15.72 5.70 -7.14
N MET A 104 -14.76 5.29 -7.97
CA MET A 104 -14.99 5.03 -9.40
C MET A 104 -15.99 3.89 -9.60
N LEU A 105 -15.87 2.80 -8.84
CA LEU A 105 -16.81 1.69 -8.88
C LEU A 105 -18.21 2.16 -8.48
N ILE A 106 -18.36 2.87 -7.35
CA ILE A 106 -19.66 3.41 -6.92
C ILE A 106 -20.26 4.34 -7.97
N ALA A 107 -19.48 5.25 -8.55
CA ALA A 107 -19.93 6.14 -9.61
C ALA A 107 -20.37 5.36 -10.88
N SER A 108 -19.62 4.31 -11.25
CA SER A 108 -19.97 3.45 -12.40
C SER A 108 -21.26 2.68 -12.17
N TRP A 109 -21.48 2.15 -10.95
CA TRP A 109 -22.71 1.49 -10.57
C TRP A 109 -23.89 2.47 -10.60
N GLN A 110 -23.72 3.68 -10.09
CA GLN A 110 -24.75 4.72 -10.17
C GLN A 110 -25.09 5.07 -11.63
N GLN A 111 -24.12 5.15 -12.54
CA GLN A 111 -24.41 5.37 -13.96
C GLN A 111 -25.14 4.19 -14.62
N LEU A 112 -24.82 2.95 -14.26
CA LEU A 112 -25.52 1.76 -14.76
C LEU A 112 -26.97 1.71 -14.29
N TYR A 113 -27.26 2.12 -13.06
CA TYR A 113 -28.63 2.13 -12.50
C TYR A 113 -29.45 3.38 -12.88
N ILE A 114 -28.81 4.50 -13.25
CA ILE A 114 -29.49 5.75 -13.63
C ILE A 114 -29.74 5.85 -15.14
N ARG A 115 -29.25 4.91 -15.96
CA ARG A 115 -29.63 4.87 -17.38
C ARG A 115 -31.14 4.62 -17.47
N PRO A 116 -31.98 5.58 -17.93
CA PRO A 116 -33.36 5.26 -18.18
C PRO A 116 -33.33 4.23 -19.31
N ARG A 117 -33.91 3.05 -19.04
CA ARG A 117 -34.19 2.04 -20.04
C ARG A 117 -35.17 2.66 -21.03
N ARG A 118 -34.69 3.49 -21.98
CA ARG A 118 -35.45 3.81 -23.19
C ARG A 118 -35.53 2.52 -23.96
N VAL A 119 -36.55 1.73 -23.65
CA VAL A 119 -37.04 0.67 -24.52
C VAL A 119 -37.57 1.39 -25.76
N ALA A 120 -36.68 1.64 -26.73
CA ALA A 120 -37.10 1.87 -28.08
C ALA A 120 -37.61 0.51 -28.57
N TYR A 121 -38.93 0.36 -28.64
CA TYR A 121 -39.56 -0.78 -29.28
C TYR A 121 -39.23 -0.66 -30.78
N HIS A 122 -38.18 -1.35 -31.22
CA HIS A 122 -37.95 -1.57 -32.64
C HIS A 122 -38.54 -2.94 -33.00
N PRO A 123 -39.40 -3.00 -34.03
CA PRO A 123 -39.88 -4.28 -34.54
C PRO A 123 -38.69 -5.08 -35.09
N PRO A 124 -38.69 -6.40 -34.94
CA PRO A 124 -37.57 -7.23 -35.37
C PRO A 124 -37.58 -7.32 -36.89
N ASP A 125 -36.66 -6.60 -37.54
CA ASP A 125 -36.36 -6.84 -38.94
C ASP A 125 -35.20 -7.86 -39.02
N HIS A 126 -35.51 -9.00 -39.62
CA HIS A 126 -34.61 -10.13 -39.77
C HIS A 126 -33.49 -9.77 -40.75
N GLY A 127 -32.30 -9.44 -40.24
CA GLY A 127 -31.16 -9.14 -41.12
C GLY A 127 -29.80 -9.12 -40.43
N SER A 128 -29.12 -10.27 -40.42
CA SER A 128 -27.65 -10.37 -40.50
C SER A 128 -26.81 -9.76 -39.35
N PHE A 129 -26.92 -10.29 -38.12
CA PHE A 129 -25.96 -10.04 -37.03
C PHE A 129 -24.87 -11.11 -36.87
N GLY A 130 -24.84 -12.15 -37.72
CA GLY A 130 -23.92 -13.28 -37.59
C GLY A 130 -22.48 -13.04 -38.07
N LEU A 131 -22.23 -12.06 -38.94
CA LEU A 131 -20.92 -11.90 -39.59
C LEU A 131 -19.91 -11.07 -38.78
N ILE A 132 -20.36 -10.11 -37.96
CA ILE A 132 -19.44 -9.19 -37.26
C ILE A 132 -18.74 -9.90 -36.09
N HIS A 133 -19.41 -10.84 -35.42
CA HIS A 133 -18.84 -11.53 -34.26
C HIS A 133 -17.78 -12.56 -34.65
N ALA A 134 -17.88 -13.17 -35.84
CA ALA A 134 -16.89 -14.12 -36.34
C ALA A 134 -15.53 -13.45 -36.66
N VAL A 135 -15.55 -12.22 -37.18
CA VAL A 135 -14.33 -11.48 -37.55
C VAL A 135 -13.55 -11.03 -36.30
N ILE A 136 -14.25 -10.58 -35.26
CA ILE A 136 -13.61 -10.13 -34.01
C ILE A 136 -12.99 -11.31 -33.24
N ALA A 137 -13.68 -12.46 -33.20
CA ALA A 137 -13.13 -13.66 -32.57
C ALA A 137 -11.88 -14.18 -33.32
N GLY A 138 -11.89 -14.18 -34.66
CA GLY A 138 -10.74 -14.62 -35.46
C GLY A 138 -9.47 -13.77 -35.25
N LEU A 139 -9.62 -12.45 -35.16
CA LEU A 139 -8.49 -11.53 -34.90
C LEU A 139 -7.91 -11.71 -33.49
N PHE A 140 -8.75 -12.00 -32.49
CA PHE A 140 -8.31 -12.23 -31.12
C PHE A 140 -7.51 -13.53 -30.98
N PHE A 141 -7.94 -14.60 -31.65
CA PHE A 141 -7.21 -15.88 -31.64
C PHE A 141 -5.88 -15.82 -32.41
N ALA A 142 -5.82 -15.07 -33.52
CA ALA A 142 -4.58 -14.87 -34.28
C ALA A 142 -3.52 -14.08 -33.48
N TRP A 143 -3.95 -13.06 -32.72
CA TRP A 143 -3.06 -12.29 -31.84
C TRP A 143 -2.52 -13.12 -30.67
N LEU A 144 -3.35 -13.98 -30.07
CA LEU A 144 -2.94 -14.89 -28.99
C LEU A 144 -1.92 -15.95 -29.44
N ALA A 145 -2.08 -16.49 -30.65
CA ALA A 145 -1.14 -17.48 -31.20
C ALA A 145 0.26 -16.90 -31.47
N HIS A 146 0.34 -15.63 -31.88
CA HIS A 146 1.61 -14.97 -32.16
C HIS A 146 2.42 -14.63 -30.90
N HIS A 147 1.77 -14.49 -29.74
CA HIS A 147 2.42 -14.10 -28.48
C HIS A 147 2.91 -15.26 -27.61
N TRP A 148 2.57 -16.52 -27.94
CA TRP A 148 2.91 -17.70 -27.14
C TRP A 148 4.01 -18.59 -27.74
N LEU A 149 4.53 -18.26 -28.93
CA LEU A 149 5.53 -19.05 -29.66
C LEU A 149 6.83 -18.27 -29.95
N GLY A 150 7.06 -17.15 -29.26
CA GLY A 150 8.30 -16.36 -29.29
C GLY A 150 8.95 -16.27 -27.93
#